data_AF-A0A0C3B5F2-F1
#
_entry.id   AF-A0A0C3B5F2-F1
#
_cell.length_a   1.000
_cell.length_b   1.000
_cell.length_c   1.000
_cell.angle_alpha   90.00
_cell.angle_beta   90.00
_cell.angle_gamma   90.00
#
_symmetry.space_group_name_H-M   'P 1'
#
loop_
_entity.id
_entity.type
_entity.pdbx_description
1 polymer ?
#
loop_
_entity_poly.entity_id
_entity_poly.type
_entity_poly.pdbx_seq_one_letter_code
_entity_poly.pdbx_strand_id
1 'polypeptide(L)'
;MFEDVIRHMRVTVAFFGKSTISTTFLTEMRKAMSIPRGLEAIGKTRFATICLSAIALDRCFPAITKLVESGKISLKKEILHLFVKNSHSGAKFRMELKRLIKVLTPFAKTIACLESSQSNPADVYLFWLAILASLKRLFDDDTAGFSVSEAGEIRAIANARFREVLQEGPDDCYISAFYLNPKYVHSKVLKKLNPLALSIRVPAPKAKGAEPTKMNPIPSQIVYNRVLAYLGKLVEAEWRTKEHPILARFSRGSDLVSAFKNQFHSYSLLRYPFDKPLAPGQSVRSWWCSFLEHPEANVLACIGKKLYSVKPNSMPEERTVSVFTRTNTALRNAQEVRTLVDMTQIRQFNMYRAMVRSDLCW
;
A
#
# COMPACT_ATOMS: atom_id res chain seq x y z
N MET A 1 -13.36 -16.68 11.43
CA MET A 1 -14.20 -15.57 11.92
C MET A 1 -15.17 -14.99 10.86
N PHE A 2 -14.73 -14.39 9.75
CA PHE A 2 -15.63 -13.61 8.86
C PHE A 2 -16.28 -14.36 7.67
N GLU A 3 -16.23 -15.69 7.64
CA GLU A 3 -16.67 -16.45 6.48
C GLU A 3 -18.17 -16.30 6.19
N ASP A 4 -19.01 -16.42 7.21
CA ASP A 4 -20.47 -16.29 7.06
C ASP A 4 -20.91 -14.90 6.62
N VAL A 5 -20.34 -13.85 7.21
CA VAL A 5 -20.66 -12.46 6.82
C VAL A 5 -20.27 -12.20 5.36
N ILE A 6 -19.12 -12.72 4.91
CA ILE A 6 -18.69 -12.62 3.51
C ILE A 6 -19.61 -13.42 2.59
N ARG A 7 -20.04 -14.63 3.00
CA ARG A 7 -20.97 -15.47 2.23
C ARG A 7 -22.32 -14.77 2.06
N HIS A 8 -22.94 -14.30 3.15
CA HIS A 8 -24.21 -13.58 3.11
C HIS A 8 -24.13 -12.28 2.29
N MET A 9 -23.02 -11.54 2.41
CA MET A 9 -22.76 -10.36 1.58
C MET A 9 -22.71 -10.74 0.09
N ARG A 10 -21.97 -11.79 -0.29
CA ARG A 10 -21.88 -12.28 -1.68
C ARG A 10 -23.24 -12.64 -2.25
N VAL A 11 -24.05 -13.39 -1.49
CA VAL A 11 -25.41 -13.79 -1.90
C VAL A 11 -26.29 -12.55 -2.10
N THR A 12 -26.23 -11.58 -1.18
CA THR A 12 -27.03 -10.36 -1.27
C THR A 12 -26.66 -9.54 -2.51
N VAL A 13 -25.37 -9.29 -2.72
CA VAL A 13 -24.89 -8.54 -3.89
C VAL A 13 -25.25 -9.25 -5.19
N ALA A 14 -25.13 -10.58 -5.24
CA ALA A 14 -25.49 -11.38 -6.40
C ALA A 14 -27.00 -11.35 -6.69
N PHE A 15 -27.86 -11.34 -5.67
CA PHE A 15 -29.31 -11.23 -5.86
C PHE A 15 -29.68 -9.94 -6.58
N PHE A 16 -29.17 -8.80 -6.11
CA PHE A 16 -29.44 -7.51 -6.74
C PHE A 16 -28.78 -7.40 -8.11
N GLY A 17 -27.55 -7.89 -8.27
CA GLY A 17 -26.83 -7.83 -9.55
C GLY A 17 -27.43 -8.68 -10.68
N LYS A 18 -28.25 -9.70 -10.38
CA LYS A 18 -28.88 -10.57 -11.39
C LYS A 18 -30.28 -10.14 -11.80
N SER A 19 -30.99 -9.39 -10.95
CA SER A 19 -32.38 -9.00 -11.20
C SER A 19 -32.45 -7.51 -11.55
N THR A 20 -32.82 -7.22 -12.80
CA THR A 20 -33.06 -5.84 -13.26
C THR A 20 -34.12 -5.16 -12.41
N ILE A 21 -35.21 -5.87 -12.09
CA ILE A 21 -36.31 -5.38 -11.25
C ILE A 21 -35.80 -5.03 -9.85
N SER A 22 -35.05 -5.92 -9.21
CA SER A 22 -34.51 -5.68 -7.87
C SER A 22 -33.52 -4.52 -7.85
N THR A 23 -32.72 -4.35 -8.91
CA THR A 23 -31.79 -3.22 -9.06
C THR A 23 -32.54 -1.89 -9.21
N THR A 24 -33.62 -1.87 -9.99
CA THR A 24 -34.45 -0.68 -10.17
C THR A 24 -35.09 -0.27 -8.85
N PHE A 25 -35.76 -1.20 -8.15
CA PHE A 25 -36.36 -0.92 -6.85
C PHE A 25 -35.34 -0.47 -5.80
N LEU A 26 -34.14 -1.06 -5.78
CA LEU A 26 -33.08 -0.59 -4.91
C LEU A 26 -32.62 0.82 -5.27
N THR A 27 -32.53 1.15 -6.55
CA THR A 27 -32.13 2.48 -6.99
C THR A 27 -33.16 3.55 -6.63
N GLU A 28 -34.44 3.26 -6.82
CA GLU A 28 -35.54 4.14 -6.40
C GLU A 28 -35.54 4.35 -4.89
N MET A 29 -35.42 3.27 -4.11
CA MET A 29 -35.40 3.36 -2.65
C MET A 29 -34.18 4.14 -2.14
N ARG A 30 -33.00 3.91 -2.74
CA ARG A 30 -31.80 4.68 -2.42
C ARG A 30 -31.98 6.17 -2.70
N LYS A 31 -32.57 6.54 -3.85
CA LYS A 31 -32.88 7.93 -4.18
C LYS A 31 -33.85 8.54 -3.16
N ALA A 32 -34.91 7.82 -2.79
CA ALA A 32 -35.87 8.27 -1.79
C ALA A 32 -35.26 8.45 -0.39
N MET A 33 -34.19 7.72 -0.06
CA MET A 33 -33.46 7.80 1.21
C MET A 33 -32.16 8.61 1.14
N SER A 34 -31.92 9.33 0.03
CA SER A 34 -30.70 10.12 -0.20
C SER A 34 -29.38 9.33 -0.06
N ILE A 35 -29.40 8.04 -0.42
CA ILE A 35 -28.21 7.16 -0.40
C ILE A 35 -27.47 7.30 -1.73
N PRO A 36 -26.25 7.87 -1.77
CA PRO A 36 -25.62 8.30 -3.02
C PRO A 36 -25.20 7.13 -3.93
N ARG A 37 -24.50 6.11 -3.40
CA ARG A 37 -24.00 4.98 -4.21
C ARG A 37 -24.67 3.64 -3.85
N GLY A 38 -24.81 2.79 -4.85
CA GLY A 38 -25.45 1.48 -4.75
C GLY A 38 -24.52 0.38 -4.28
N LEU A 39 -24.95 -0.86 -4.45
CA LEU A 39 -24.13 -2.04 -4.18
C LEU A 39 -22.97 -2.13 -5.18
N GLU A 40 -21.82 -2.57 -4.68
CA GLU A 40 -20.62 -2.78 -5.51
C GLU A 40 -20.34 -4.27 -5.62
N ALA A 41 -20.13 -4.75 -6.84
CA ALA A 41 -19.84 -6.16 -7.11
C ALA A 41 -18.42 -6.53 -6.64
N ILE A 42 -18.27 -7.76 -6.15
CA ILE A 42 -16.97 -8.29 -5.78
C ILE A 42 -16.27 -8.77 -7.06
N GLY A 43 -15.39 -7.93 -7.60
CA GLY A 43 -14.59 -8.25 -8.78
C GLY A 43 -13.57 -9.37 -8.51
N LYS A 44 -13.28 -10.17 -9.55
CA LYS A 44 -12.24 -11.20 -9.50
C LYS A 44 -10.82 -10.62 -9.64
N THR A 45 -10.68 -9.46 -10.28
CA THR A 45 -9.39 -8.88 -10.70
C THR A 45 -8.89 -7.75 -9.80
N ARG A 46 -9.78 -7.07 -9.05
CA ARG A 46 -9.39 -5.93 -8.22
C ARG A 46 -9.24 -6.32 -6.76
N PHE A 47 -8.13 -5.88 -6.16
CA PHE A 47 -7.88 -6.01 -4.74
C PHE A 47 -8.88 -5.18 -3.93
N ALA A 48 -9.05 -5.47 -2.63
CA ALA A 48 -9.94 -4.78 -1.71
C ALA A 48 -11.46 -4.79 -2.01
N THR A 49 -11.91 -5.48 -3.06
CA THR A 49 -13.33 -5.53 -3.47
C THR A 49 -14.27 -6.03 -2.37
N ILE A 50 -13.81 -6.97 -1.52
CA ILE A 50 -14.58 -7.43 -0.34
C ILE A 50 -14.90 -6.25 0.60
N CYS A 51 -13.92 -5.38 0.88
CA CYS A 51 -14.11 -4.22 1.74
C CYS A 51 -15.06 -3.20 1.10
N LEU A 52 -14.90 -2.92 -0.19
CA LEU A 52 -15.75 -1.98 -0.92
C LEU A 52 -17.20 -2.45 -0.99
N SER A 53 -17.41 -3.74 -1.29
CA SER A 53 -18.74 -4.36 -1.27
C SER A 53 -19.35 -4.35 0.13
N ALA A 54 -18.57 -4.57 1.19
CA ALA A 54 -19.06 -4.51 2.57
C ALA A 54 -19.53 -3.09 2.93
N ILE A 55 -18.74 -2.07 2.60
CA ILE A 55 -19.11 -0.65 2.80
C ILE A 55 -20.37 -0.29 2.00
N ALA A 56 -20.46 -0.74 0.75
CA ALA A 56 -21.62 -0.51 -0.09
C ALA A 56 -22.88 -1.18 0.47
N LEU A 57 -22.75 -2.40 1.02
CA LEU A 57 -23.84 -3.12 1.66
C LEU A 57 -24.31 -2.46 2.95
N ASP A 58 -23.40 -2.08 3.87
CA ASP A 58 -23.79 -1.39 5.12
C ASP A 58 -24.51 -0.07 4.81
N ARG A 59 -24.06 0.66 3.78
CA ARG A 59 -24.71 1.89 3.31
C ARG A 59 -26.12 1.62 2.76
N CYS A 60 -26.27 0.58 1.94
CA CYS A 60 -27.56 0.23 1.34
C CYS A 60 -28.49 -0.56 2.28
N PHE A 61 -27.99 -0.97 3.46
CA PHE A 61 -28.71 -1.81 4.40
C PHE A 61 -30.12 -1.28 4.73
N PRO A 62 -30.32 0.01 5.07
CA PRO A 62 -31.65 0.53 5.39
C PRO A 62 -32.64 0.45 4.22
N ALA A 63 -32.15 0.69 2.98
CA ALA A 63 -32.98 0.60 1.79
C ALA A 63 -33.41 -0.85 1.49
N ILE A 64 -32.51 -1.82 1.69
CA ILE A 64 -32.82 -3.24 1.51
C ILE A 64 -33.84 -3.70 2.55
N THR A 65 -33.66 -3.34 3.83
CA THR A 65 -34.63 -3.64 4.90
C THR A 65 -36.02 -3.10 4.56
N LYS A 66 -36.13 -1.84 4.10
CA LYS A 66 -37.41 -1.23 3.73
C LYS A 66 -38.07 -1.92 2.53
N LEU A 67 -37.28 -2.39 1.55
CA LEU A 67 -37.80 -3.14 0.41
C LEU A 67 -38.37 -4.50 0.82
N VAL A 68 -37.71 -5.18 1.75
CA VAL A 68 -38.19 -6.44 2.34
C VAL A 68 -39.45 -6.22 3.16
N GLU A 69 -39.49 -5.19 4.01
CA GLU A 69 -40.69 -4.82 4.79
C GLU A 69 -41.90 -4.53 3.90
N SER A 70 -41.69 -3.84 2.78
CA SER A 70 -42.76 -3.50 1.84
C SER A 70 -43.23 -4.67 0.95
N GLY A 71 -42.59 -5.83 1.03
CA GLY A 71 -42.90 -6.98 0.16
C GLY A 71 -42.54 -6.79 -1.32
N LYS A 72 -41.95 -5.65 -1.71
CA LYS A 72 -41.57 -5.35 -3.10
C LYS A 72 -40.47 -6.27 -3.64
N ILE A 73 -39.71 -6.91 -2.75
CA ILE A 73 -38.64 -7.84 -3.10
C ILE A 73 -38.74 -9.08 -2.21
N SER A 74 -38.70 -10.26 -2.84
CA SER A 74 -38.55 -11.54 -2.14
C SER A 74 -37.09 -11.99 -2.20
N LEU A 75 -36.38 -11.84 -1.09
CA LEU A 75 -35.02 -12.36 -0.94
C LEU A 75 -35.05 -13.88 -0.74
N LYS A 76 -33.94 -14.55 -1.08
CA LYS A 76 -33.77 -15.98 -0.76
C LYS A 76 -33.91 -16.22 0.75
N LYS A 77 -34.53 -17.35 1.13
CA LYS A 77 -34.73 -17.75 2.54
C LYS A 77 -33.45 -17.66 3.37
N GLU A 78 -32.30 -18.02 2.78
CA GLU A 78 -30.97 -17.98 3.41
C GLU A 78 -30.52 -16.58 3.86
N ILE A 79 -31.00 -15.49 3.26
CA ILE A 79 -30.60 -14.12 3.61
C ILE A 79 -31.77 -13.23 4.05
N LEU A 80 -33.01 -13.66 3.84
CA LEU A 80 -34.20 -12.89 4.19
C LEU A 80 -34.19 -12.43 5.66
N HIS A 81 -33.92 -13.37 6.56
CA HIS A 81 -33.92 -13.13 8.02
C HIS A 81 -32.88 -12.08 8.49
N LEU A 82 -31.89 -11.76 7.65
CA LEU A 82 -30.87 -10.74 7.92
C LEU A 82 -31.38 -9.31 7.67
N PHE A 83 -32.43 -9.14 6.85
CA PHE A 83 -32.96 -7.84 6.46
C PHE A 83 -34.37 -7.57 7.00
N VAL A 84 -34.90 -8.47 7.84
CA VAL A 84 -36.15 -8.23 8.57
C VAL A 84 -35.91 -7.19 9.67
N LYS A 85 -36.81 -6.21 9.78
CA LYS A 85 -36.76 -5.15 10.80
C LYS A 85 -36.66 -5.75 12.20
N ASN A 86 -35.81 -5.18 13.05
CA ASN A 86 -35.63 -5.59 14.44
C ASN A 86 -35.29 -7.08 14.63
N SER A 87 -34.83 -7.77 13.58
CA SER A 87 -34.34 -9.14 13.66
C SER A 87 -33.02 -9.19 14.43
N HIS A 88 -32.92 -10.07 15.42
CA HIS A 88 -31.67 -10.36 16.12
C HIS A 88 -30.55 -10.75 15.14
N SER A 89 -30.87 -11.62 14.17
CA SER A 89 -29.91 -12.03 13.15
C SER A 89 -29.48 -10.89 12.23
N GLY A 90 -30.40 -9.96 11.92
CA GLY A 90 -30.07 -8.76 11.15
C GLY A 90 -29.16 -7.80 11.90
N ALA A 91 -29.43 -7.57 13.19
CA ALA A 91 -28.57 -6.76 14.05
C ALA A 91 -27.17 -7.37 14.20
N LYS A 92 -27.09 -8.69 14.45
CA LYS A 92 -25.83 -9.43 14.53
C LYS A 92 -25.05 -9.36 13.21
N PHE A 93 -25.71 -9.61 12.07
CA PHE A 93 -25.06 -9.54 10.77
C PHE A 93 -24.52 -8.15 10.46
N ARG A 94 -25.27 -7.09 10.76
CA ARG A 94 -24.80 -5.72 10.57
C ARG A 94 -23.63 -5.37 11.48
N MET A 95 -23.62 -5.85 12.72
CA MET A 95 -22.49 -5.71 13.64
C MET A 95 -21.24 -6.39 13.07
N GLU A 96 -21.34 -7.65 12.66
CA GLU A 96 -20.24 -8.41 12.02
C GLU A 96 -19.74 -7.74 10.74
N LEU A 97 -20.65 -7.20 9.92
CA LEU A 97 -20.30 -6.46 8.71
C LEU A 97 -19.47 -5.21 9.04
N LYS A 98 -19.83 -4.47 10.10
CA LYS A 98 -19.05 -3.32 10.56
C LYS A 98 -17.68 -3.72 11.12
N ARG A 99 -17.59 -4.84 11.86
CA ARG A 99 -16.31 -5.40 12.33
C ARG A 99 -15.39 -5.75 11.15
N LEU A 100 -15.93 -6.42 10.13
CA LEU A 100 -15.22 -6.71 8.88
C LEU A 100 -14.70 -5.44 8.20
N ILE A 101 -15.55 -4.41 8.06
CA ILE A 101 -15.18 -3.12 7.46
C ILE A 101 -14.03 -2.47 8.26
N LYS A 102 -14.12 -2.42 9.59
CA LYS A 102 -13.07 -1.83 10.44
C LYS A 102 -11.72 -2.52 10.24
N VAL A 103 -11.69 -3.85 10.15
CA VAL A 103 -10.46 -4.64 9.93
C VAL A 103 -9.90 -4.44 8.53
N LEU A 104 -10.73 -4.44 7.48
CA LEU A 104 -10.27 -4.39 6.09
C LEU A 104 -9.98 -2.98 5.56
N THR A 105 -10.56 -1.94 6.17
CA THR A 105 -10.41 -0.55 5.69
C THR A 105 -8.96 -0.08 5.59
N PRO A 106 -8.06 -0.31 6.57
CA PRO A 106 -6.66 0.09 6.46
C PRO A 106 -5.95 -0.56 5.26
N PHE A 107 -6.25 -1.83 4.97
CA PHE A 107 -5.71 -2.53 3.80
C PHE A 107 -6.26 -1.95 2.50
N ALA A 108 -7.57 -1.73 2.43
CA ALA A 108 -8.22 -1.15 1.25
C ALA A 108 -7.67 0.25 0.91
N LYS A 109 -7.49 1.11 1.92
CA LYS A 109 -6.88 2.43 1.75
C LYS A 109 -5.43 2.33 1.28
N THR A 110 -4.65 1.43 1.88
CA THR A 110 -3.25 1.20 1.49
C THR A 110 -3.12 0.77 0.04
N ILE A 111 -3.94 -0.20 -0.39
CA ILE A 111 -3.98 -0.67 -1.78
C ILE A 111 -4.28 0.52 -2.71
N ALA A 112 -5.32 1.29 -2.42
CA ALA A 112 -5.68 2.46 -3.22
C ALA A 112 -4.56 3.51 -3.29
N CYS A 113 -3.84 3.75 -2.18
CA CYS A 113 -2.69 4.65 -2.16
C CYS A 113 -1.50 4.10 -2.97
N LEU A 114 -1.23 2.80 -2.90
CA LEU A 114 -0.16 2.18 -3.67
C LEU A 114 -0.43 2.24 -5.17
N GLU A 115 -1.69 2.12 -5.62
CA GLU A 115 -2.07 2.30 -7.02
C GLU A 115 -1.85 3.74 -7.57
N SER A 116 -1.46 4.69 -6.72
CA SER A 116 -1.09 6.04 -7.16
C SER A 116 0.15 6.01 -8.05
N SER A 117 0.18 6.85 -9.08
CA SER A 117 1.39 7.08 -9.88
C SER A 117 2.50 7.79 -9.11
N GLN A 118 2.23 8.28 -7.90
CA GLN A 118 3.22 8.90 -7.01
C GLN A 118 3.78 7.92 -5.98
N SER A 119 3.28 6.68 -5.93
CA SER A 119 3.82 5.68 -5.01
C SER A 119 5.23 5.26 -5.41
N ASN A 120 6.04 4.95 -4.40
CA ASN A 120 7.40 4.46 -4.51
C ASN A 120 7.61 3.30 -3.51
N PRO A 121 8.74 2.56 -3.57
CA PRO A 121 8.94 1.39 -2.73
C PRO A 121 8.98 1.70 -1.22
N ALA A 122 9.36 2.92 -0.81
CA ALA A 122 9.34 3.30 0.61
C ALA A 122 7.91 3.35 1.18
N ASP A 123 6.93 3.70 0.33
CA ASP A 123 5.53 3.82 0.73
C ASP A 123 4.92 2.46 1.10
N VAL A 124 5.42 1.36 0.51
CA VAL A 124 4.96 0.01 0.84
C VAL A 124 5.20 -0.31 2.31
N TYR A 125 6.42 -0.08 2.80
CA TYR A 125 6.74 -0.30 4.20
C TYR A 125 6.01 0.70 5.11
N LEU A 126 5.95 1.99 4.72
CA LEU A 126 5.24 3.02 5.47
C LEU A 126 3.75 2.69 5.65
N PHE A 127 3.08 2.23 4.59
CA PHE A 127 1.66 1.86 4.68
C PHE A 127 1.44 0.56 5.44
N TRP A 128 2.37 -0.40 5.39
CA TRP A 128 2.35 -1.54 6.31
C TRP A 128 2.38 -1.08 7.77
N LEU A 129 3.26 -0.15 8.12
CA LEU A 129 3.28 0.43 9.47
C LEU A 129 1.95 1.11 9.83
N ALA A 130 1.33 1.82 8.89
CA ALA A 130 0.02 2.45 9.09
C ALA A 130 -1.11 1.42 9.30
N ILE A 131 -1.11 0.32 8.56
CA ILE A 131 -2.04 -0.81 8.76
C ILE A 131 -1.86 -1.38 10.16
N LEU A 132 -0.63 -1.73 10.53
CA LEU A 132 -0.32 -2.34 11.82
C LEU A 132 -0.70 -1.42 12.98
N ALA A 133 -0.44 -0.11 12.85
CA ALA A 133 -0.87 0.88 13.84
C ALA A 133 -2.40 1.01 13.92
N SER A 134 -3.10 0.95 12.78
CA SER A 134 -4.56 1.01 12.73
C SER A 134 -5.20 -0.22 13.38
N LEU A 135 -4.68 -1.41 13.10
CA LEU A 135 -5.11 -2.65 13.73
C LEU A 135 -4.82 -2.65 15.23
N LYS A 136 -3.64 -2.16 15.65
CA LYS A 136 -3.32 -2.02 17.07
C LYS A 136 -4.37 -1.18 17.79
N ARG A 137 -4.65 0.04 17.28
CA ARG A 137 -5.67 0.92 17.86
C ARG A 137 -7.06 0.28 17.88
N LEU A 138 -7.41 -0.49 16.84
CA LEU A 138 -8.68 -1.19 16.78
C LEU A 138 -8.80 -2.26 17.87
N PHE A 139 -7.72 -2.95 18.20
CA PHE A 139 -7.72 -4.00 19.22
C PHE A 139 -7.48 -3.50 20.64
N ASP A 140 -6.96 -2.27 20.78
CA ASP A 140 -6.82 -1.59 22.07
C ASP A 140 -8.13 -0.84 22.45
N ASP A 141 -9.13 -0.80 21.55
CA ASP A 141 -10.44 -0.18 21.76
C ASP A 141 -11.46 -1.22 22.23
N ASP A 142 -11.81 -1.18 23.52
CA ASP A 142 -12.78 -2.08 24.14
C ASP A 142 -14.19 -1.99 23.51
N THR A 143 -14.51 -0.87 22.86
CA THR A 143 -15.79 -0.68 22.18
C THR A 143 -15.84 -1.30 20.78
N ALA A 144 -14.70 -1.79 20.27
CA ALA A 144 -14.61 -2.36 18.94
C ALA A 144 -15.28 -3.73 18.79
N GLY A 145 -15.58 -4.40 19.91
CA GLY A 145 -16.29 -5.67 19.94
C GLY A 145 -15.46 -6.85 19.42
N PHE A 146 -14.15 -6.86 19.69
CA PHE A 146 -13.28 -8.00 19.40
C PHE A 146 -12.86 -8.68 20.70
N SER A 147 -13.01 -10.00 20.76
CA SER A 147 -12.40 -10.79 21.82
C SER A 147 -10.88 -10.85 21.65
N VAL A 148 -10.18 -11.18 22.74
CA VAL A 148 -8.71 -11.37 22.75
C VAL A 148 -8.29 -12.43 21.73
N SER A 149 -9.07 -13.51 21.60
CA SER A 149 -8.80 -14.59 20.64
C SER A 149 -8.90 -14.10 19.19
N GLU A 150 -9.99 -13.42 18.84
CA GLU A 150 -10.21 -12.90 17.48
C GLU A 150 -9.16 -11.86 17.10
N ALA A 151 -8.82 -10.95 18.03
CA ALA A 151 -7.73 -10.00 17.81
C ALA A 151 -6.39 -10.72 17.63
N GLY A 152 -6.15 -11.81 18.36
CA GLY A 152 -5.00 -12.69 18.21
C GLY A 152 -4.89 -13.30 16.81
N GLU A 153 -5.98 -13.89 16.30
CA GLU A 153 -6.06 -14.46 14.95
C GLU A 153 -5.74 -13.42 13.86
N ILE A 154 -6.36 -12.23 13.93
CA ILE A 154 -6.12 -11.18 12.93
C ILE A 154 -4.67 -10.68 13.02
N ARG A 155 -4.13 -10.49 14.24
CA ARG A 155 -2.71 -10.12 14.43
C ARG A 155 -1.78 -11.17 13.84
N ALA A 156 -2.07 -12.46 14.04
CA ALA A 156 -1.28 -13.55 13.49
C ALA A 156 -1.26 -13.52 11.95
N ILE A 157 -2.42 -13.34 11.31
CA ILE A 157 -2.53 -13.21 9.85
C ILE A 157 -1.76 -11.98 9.35
N ALA A 158 -1.96 -10.82 9.97
CA ALA A 158 -1.27 -9.58 9.57
C ALA A 158 0.25 -9.71 9.71
N ASN A 159 0.72 -10.33 10.80
CA ASN A 159 2.13 -10.59 11.02
C ASN A 159 2.70 -11.60 10.01
N ALA A 160 1.98 -12.68 9.69
CA ALA A 160 2.39 -13.65 8.68
C ALA A 160 2.59 -12.97 7.31
N ARG A 161 1.60 -12.19 6.85
CA ARG A 161 1.70 -11.43 5.59
C ARG A 161 2.81 -10.38 5.61
N PHE A 162 3.03 -9.73 6.75
CA PHE A 162 4.17 -8.83 6.91
C PHE A 162 5.50 -9.57 6.71
N ARG A 163 5.66 -10.78 7.28
CA ARG A 163 6.89 -11.57 7.10
C ARG A 163 7.07 -12.00 5.65
N GLU A 164 6.04 -12.54 5.02
CA GLU A 164 6.07 -12.95 3.61
C GLU A 164 6.54 -11.81 2.69
N VAL A 165 6.04 -10.59 2.90
CA VAL A 165 6.35 -9.46 2.02
C VAL A 165 7.67 -8.77 2.37
N LEU A 166 8.02 -8.66 3.66
CA LEU A 166 9.10 -7.78 4.13
C LEU A 166 10.26 -8.51 4.83
N GLN A 167 10.19 -9.83 5.02
CA GLN A 167 11.26 -10.62 5.65
C GLN A 167 11.69 -11.81 4.79
N GLU A 168 10.72 -12.53 4.23
CA GLU A 168 10.91 -13.75 3.46
C GLU A 168 10.81 -13.50 1.94
N GLY A 169 10.37 -12.31 1.53
CA GLY A 169 10.27 -11.89 0.14
C GLY A 169 11.64 -11.83 -0.55
N PRO A 170 11.69 -11.88 -1.89
CA PRO A 170 12.92 -12.08 -2.65
C PRO A 170 13.95 -10.96 -2.48
N ASP A 171 13.55 -9.76 -2.04
CA ASP A 171 14.44 -8.60 -1.96
C ASP A 171 14.04 -7.58 -0.87
N ASP A 172 15.06 -6.89 -0.34
CA ASP A 172 14.95 -5.88 0.71
C ASP A 172 14.59 -4.48 0.22
N CYS A 173 13.94 -4.39 -0.94
CA CYS A 173 13.75 -3.14 -1.66
C CYS A 173 12.91 -2.13 -0.87
N TYR A 174 11.85 -2.58 -0.19
CA TYR A 174 10.93 -1.71 0.54
C TYR A 174 11.56 -1.11 1.79
N ILE A 175 12.28 -1.93 2.58
CA ILE A 175 12.97 -1.48 3.78
C ILE A 175 14.14 -0.58 3.39
N SER A 176 14.88 -0.93 2.33
CA SER A 176 15.99 -0.12 1.83
C SER A 176 15.53 1.23 1.30
N ALA A 177 14.44 1.27 0.55
CA ALA A 177 13.86 2.53 0.09
C ALA A 177 13.42 3.40 1.26
N PHE A 178 12.75 2.81 2.26
CA PHE A 178 12.36 3.54 3.46
C PHE A 178 13.56 4.08 4.24
N TYR A 179 14.63 3.28 4.38
CA TYR A 179 15.88 3.69 5.03
C TYR A 179 16.57 4.84 4.27
N LEU A 180 16.54 4.80 2.93
CA LEU A 180 17.04 5.86 2.04
C LEU A 180 16.13 7.09 1.96
N ASN A 181 15.08 7.18 2.79
CA ASN A 181 14.33 8.41 2.96
C ASN A 181 14.99 9.27 4.06
N PRO A 182 15.47 10.49 3.75
CA PRO A 182 16.13 11.34 4.75
C PRO A 182 15.21 11.69 5.94
N LYS A 183 13.88 11.63 5.77
CA LYS A 183 12.92 11.85 6.86
C LYS A 183 12.87 10.70 7.87
N TYR A 184 13.27 9.49 7.47
CA TYR A 184 13.01 8.27 8.24
C TYR A 184 14.26 7.50 8.64
N VAL A 185 15.44 7.88 8.15
CA VAL A 185 16.71 7.18 8.43
C VAL A 185 16.97 6.99 9.94
N HIS A 186 16.53 7.93 10.78
CA HIS A 186 16.65 7.86 12.26
C HIS A 186 15.34 7.52 12.98
N SER A 187 14.33 7.04 12.26
CA SER A 187 13.04 6.69 12.84
C SER A 187 13.16 5.53 13.83
N LYS A 188 12.48 5.66 14.98
CA LYS A 188 12.43 4.62 16.03
C LYS A 188 11.89 3.30 15.52
N VAL A 189 11.11 3.31 14.44
CA VAL A 189 10.54 2.09 13.85
C VAL A 189 11.61 1.14 13.30
N LEU A 190 12.79 1.65 12.92
CA LEU A 190 13.89 0.82 12.45
C LEU A 190 14.50 -0.07 13.56
N LYS A 191 14.25 0.26 14.83
CA LYS A 191 14.62 -0.59 15.97
C LYS A 191 13.71 -1.81 16.11
N LYS A 192 12.48 -1.72 15.62
CA LYS A 192 11.47 -2.78 15.66
C LYS A 192 10.61 -2.71 14.40
N LEU A 193 11.06 -3.41 13.35
CA LEU A 193 10.46 -3.31 12.02
C LEU A 193 8.96 -3.65 12.00
N ASN A 194 8.52 -4.61 12.82
CA ASN A 194 7.12 -4.95 12.99
C ASN A 194 6.63 -4.54 14.39
N PRO A 195 5.84 -3.47 14.53
CA PRO A 195 5.32 -3.03 15.83
C PRO A 195 4.35 -4.02 16.48
N LEU A 196 3.61 -4.83 15.70
CA LEU A 196 2.67 -5.85 16.19
C LEU A 196 3.34 -7.18 16.57
N ALA A 197 4.61 -7.39 16.23
CA ALA A 197 5.33 -8.56 16.70
C ALA A 197 5.50 -8.50 18.23
N LEU A 198 5.14 -9.58 18.92
CA LEU A 198 5.45 -9.74 20.33
C LEU A 198 6.98 -9.83 20.47
N SER A 199 7.58 -8.88 21.16
CA SER A 199 9.02 -8.92 21.45
C SER A 199 9.16 -9.24 22.92
N ILE A 200 9.39 -10.51 23.23
CA ILE A 200 9.80 -10.93 24.57
C ILE A 200 11.27 -10.52 24.68
N ARG A 201 11.55 -9.44 25.41
CA ARG A 201 12.92 -9.06 25.75
C ARG A 201 13.27 -9.66 27.09
N VAL A 202 14.12 -10.69 27.07
CA VAL A 202 14.81 -11.13 28.30
C VAL A 202 15.86 -10.07 28.62
N PRO A 203 15.83 -9.43 29.81
CA PRO A 203 16.82 -8.43 30.16
C PRO A 203 18.20 -9.08 30.27
N ALA A 204 19.16 -8.59 29.49
CA ALA A 204 20.56 -8.94 29.67
C ALA A 204 21.10 -8.28 30.97
N PRO A 205 22.04 -8.91 31.69
CA PRO A 205 22.70 -8.30 32.83
C PRO A 205 23.38 -6.99 32.42
N LYS A 206 23.12 -5.91 33.16
CA LYS A 206 23.68 -4.57 32.86
C LYS A 206 25.21 -4.60 32.97
N ALA A 207 25.90 -4.44 31.84
CA ALA A 207 27.30 -4.02 31.86
C ALA A 207 27.38 -2.54 32.27
N LYS A 208 28.19 -2.25 33.29
CA LYS A 208 28.50 -0.90 33.74
C LYS A 208 29.51 -0.26 32.77
N GLY A 209 29.24 0.99 32.38
CA GLY A 209 30.28 1.90 31.86
C GLY A 209 30.30 2.06 30.35
N ALA A 210 29.60 3.08 29.86
CA ALA A 210 30.03 3.89 28.71
C ALA A 210 29.18 5.17 28.70
N GLU A 211 29.79 6.33 28.93
CA GLU A 211 29.15 7.61 28.67
C GLU A 211 28.88 7.74 27.16
N PRO A 212 27.68 8.20 26.73
CA PRO A 212 27.37 8.30 25.32
C PRO A 212 28.00 9.57 24.74
N THR A 213 29.01 9.38 23.90
CA THR A 213 29.48 10.39 22.96
C THR A 213 28.29 10.90 22.15
N LYS A 214 28.10 12.23 22.06
CA LYS A 214 27.02 12.92 21.32
C LYS A 214 27.15 12.79 19.79
N MET A 215 27.38 11.60 19.26
CA MET A 215 27.17 11.29 17.85
C MET A 215 25.84 10.58 17.71
N ASN A 216 25.03 10.97 16.72
CA ASN A 216 23.79 10.27 16.40
C ASN A 216 24.14 8.81 16.05
N PRO A 217 23.83 7.83 16.92
CA PRO A 217 24.22 6.46 16.66
C PRO A 217 23.33 5.89 15.56
N ILE A 218 23.88 4.96 14.77
CA ILE A 218 23.10 4.19 13.80
C ILE A 218 21.90 3.56 14.54
N PRO A 219 20.64 3.84 14.16
CA PRO A 219 19.48 3.48 14.98
C PRO A 219 19.31 1.98 15.20
N SER A 220 19.70 1.17 14.22
CA SER A 220 19.58 -0.29 14.24
C SER A 220 20.67 -0.92 13.38
N GLN A 221 21.64 -1.58 14.01
CA GLN A 221 22.74 -2.22 13.30
C GLN A 221 22.25 -3.36 12.39
N ILE A 222 21.22 -4.09 12.82
CA ILE A 222 20.62 -5.19 12.05
C ILE A 222 20.04 -4.66 10.74
N VAL A 223 19.25 -3.57 10.80
CA VAL A 223 18.67 -2.96 9.60
C VAL A 223 19.75 -2.32 8.73
N TYR A 224 20.74 -1.65 9.33
CA TYR A 224 21.87 -1.08 8.60
C TYR A 224 22.59 -2.14 7.76
N ASN A 225 22.96 -3.28 8.36
CA ASN A 225 23.65 -4.36 7.65
C ASN A 225 22.78 -4.96 6.54
N ARG A 226 21.48 -5.13 6.80
CA ARG A 226 20.50 -5.65 5.86
C ARG A 226 20.36 -4.76 4.63
N VAL A 227 20.18 -3.45 4.83
CA VAL A 227 20.08 -2.46 3.75
C VAL A 227 21.41 -2.33 3.00
N LEU A 228 22.55 -2.31 3.71
CA LEU A 228 23.87 -2.26 3.08
C LEU A 228 24.10 -3.45 2.15
N ALA A 229 23.73 -4.66 2.57
CA ALA A 229 23.87 -5.87 1.77
C ALA A 229 23.01 -5.81 0.50
N TYR A 230 21.75 -5.39 0.62
CA TYR A 230 20.84 -5.27 -0.52
C TYR A 230 21.31 -4.20 -1.52
N LEU A 231 21.59 -2.99 -1.04
CA LEU A 231 22.04 -1.89 -1.89
C LEU A 231 23.42 -2.20 -2.52
N GLY A 232 24.30 -2.92 -1.80
CA GLY A 232 25.57 -3.39 -2.35
C GLY A 232 25.38 -4.32 -3.55
N LYS A 233 24.43 -5.26 -3.49
CA LYS A 233 24.06 -6.12 -4.64
C LYS A 233 23.55 -5.29 -5.82
N LEU A 234 22.74 -4.25 -5.56
CA LEU A 234 22.26 -3.36 -6.62
C LEU A 234 23.43 -2.59 -7.27
N VAL A 235 24.33 -2.01 -6.47
CA VAL A 235 25.52 -1.29 -6.99
C VAL A 235 26.36 -2.22 -7.87
N GLU A 236 26.60 -3.44 -7.42
CA GLU A 236 27.37 -4.42 -8.17
C GLU A 236 26.69 -4.80 -9.50
N ALA A 237 25.37 -5.02 -9.48
CA ALA A 237 24.60 -5.32 -10.68
C ALA A 237 24.64 -4.16 -11.69
N GLU A 238 24.42 -2.92 -11.25
CA GLU A 238 24.47 -1.73 -12.12
C GLU A 238 25.88 -1.44 -12.67
N TRP A 239 26.92 -1.70 -11.89
CA TRP A 239 28.28 -1.49 -12.35
C TRP A 239 28.67 -2.49 -13.45
N ARG A 240 28.19 -3.74 -13.36
CA ARG A 240 28.45 -4.77 -14.37
C ARG A 240 27.84 -4.44 -15.73
N THR A 241 26.71 -3.72 -15.79
CA THR A 241 26.13 -3.31 -17.08
C THR A 241 26.91 -2.19 -17.76
N LYS A 242 27.71 -1.41 -17.00
CA LYS A 242 28.49 -0.25 -17.46
C LYS A 242 27.67 0.85 -18.16
N GLU A 243 26.34 0.81 -18.05
CA GLU A 243 25.46 1.78 -18.70
C GLU A 243 25.44 3.13 -17.98
N HIS A 244 25.67 3.16 -16.67
CA HIS A 244 25.56 4.38 -15.88
C HIS A 244 26.87 5.18 -15.85
N PRO A 245 26.92 6.43 -16.35
CA PRO A 245 28.17 7.21 -16.47
C PRO A 245 28.93 7.43 -15.16
N ILE A 246 28.22 7.56 -14.03
CA ILE A 246 28.85 7.73 -12.70
C ILE A 246 29.57 6.44 -12.27
N LEU A 247 28.95 5.28 -12.49
CA LEU A 247 29.51 4.00 -12.05
C LEU A 247 30.61 3.53 -13.01
N ALA A 248 30.50 3.85 -14.30
CA ALA A 248 31.48 3.54 -15.32
C ALA A 248 32.85 4.22 -15.10
N ARG A 249 32.91 5.31 -14.31
CA ARG A 249 34.16 6.00 -13.94
C ARG A 249 35.08 5.15 -13.06
N PHE A 250 34.54 4.16 -12.36
CA PHE A 250 35.32 3.30 -11.47
C PHE A 250 35.95 2.16 -12.28
N SER A 251 37.28 2.18 -12.40
CA SER A 251 38.04 1.14 -13.09
C SER A 251 38.09 -0.18 -12.31
N ARG A 252 38.06 -0.11 -10.97
CA ARG A 252 38.10 -1.28 -10.08
C ARG A 252 36.85 -1.33 -9.21
N GLY A 253 36.27 -2.53 -9.09
CA GLY A 253 35.08 -2.75 -8.25
C GLY A 253 35.35 -2.52 -6.75
N SER A 254 36.58 -2.76 -6.29
CA SER A 254 37.00 -2.48 -4.90
C SER A 254 36.81 -1.01 -4.52
N ASP A 255 37.11 -0.11 -5.45
CA ASP A 255 37.10 1.33 -5.22
C ASP A 255 35.66 1.83 -5.18
N LEU A 256 34.80 1.28 -6.07
CA LEU A 256 33.37 1.52 -6.06
C LEU A 256 32.71 1.03 -4.76
N VAL A 257 33.02 -0.20 -4.31
CA VAL A 257 32.46 -0.76 -3.07
C VAL A 257 32.90 0.05 -1.86
N SER A 258 34.15 0.51 -1.84
CA SER A 258 34.68 1.35 -0.76
C SER A 258 34.00 2.72 -0.75
N ALA A 259 33.86 3.36 -1.91
CA ALA A 259 33.12 4.61 -2.06
C ALA A 259 31.67 4.44 -1.60
N PHE A 260 30.96 3.43 -2.09
CA PHE A 260 29.58 3.13 -1.71
C PHE A 260 29.43 2.95 -0.19
N LYS A 261 30.27 2.11 0.44
CA LYS A 261 30.23 1.88 1.89
C LYS A 261 30.46 3.17 2.69
N ASN A 262 31.42 3.99 2.26
CA ASN A 262 31.70 5.28 2.90
C ASN A 262 30.51 6.23 2.78
N GLN A 263 29.94 6.37 1.58
CA GLN A 263 28.77 7.22 1.35
C GLN A 263 27.54 6.73 2.14
N PHE A 264 27.29 5.42 2.17
CA PHE A 264 26.20 4.82 2.94
C PHE A 264 26.36 5.01 4.45
N HIS A 265 27.58 4.90 4.95
CA HIS A 265 27.89 5.16 6.35
C HIS A 265 27.66 6.64 6.71
N SER A 266 28.16 7.57 5.90
CA SER A 266 27.91 9.02 6.06
C SER A 266 26.42 9.35 6.04
N TYR A 267 25.67 8.77 5.10
CA TYR A 267 24.20 8.94 5.02
C TYR A 267 23.50 8.44 6.29
N SER A 268 23.88 7.25 6.77
CA SER A 268 23.30 6.66 7.98
C SER A 268 23.54 7.48 9.24
N LEU A 269 24.56 8.33 9.23
CA LEU A 269 24.89 9.26 10.31
C LEU A 269 24.39 10.68 10.06
N LEU A 270 23.73 10.96 8.92
CA LEU A 270 23.34 12.29 8.46
C LEU A 270 24.52 13.28 8.44
N ARG A 271 25.70 12.81 8.02
CA ARG A 271 26.88 13.64 7.83
C ARG A 271 26.86 14.28 6.45
N TYR A 272 27.59 15.38 6.31
CA TYR A 272 27.81 16.04 5.02
C TYR A 272 28.14 15.01 3.91
N PRO A 273 27.51 15.10 2.73
CA PRO A 273 26.54 16.12 2.31
C PRO A 273 25.06 15.80 2.62
N PHE A 274 24.77 14.73 3.38
CA PHE A 274 23.42 14.21 3.67
C PHE A 274 22.73 14.86 4.88
N ASP A 275 23.38 15.82 5.52
CA ASP A 275 22.84 16.67 6.58
C ASP A 275 21.74 17.62 6.08
N LYS A 276 21.62 17.80 4.76
CA LYS A 276 20.59 18.62 4.11
C LYS A 276 19.20 17.97 4.21
N PRO A 277 18.22 18.59 4.87
CA PRO A 277 16.87 18.04 4.94
C PRO A 277 16.15 18.10 3.59
N LEU A 278 15.05 17.36 3.48
CA LEU A 278 14.15 17.44 2.33
C LEU A 278 13.44 18.80 2.32
N ALA A 279 13.55 19.57 1.23
CA ALA A 279 12.89 20.86 1.11
C ALA A 279 11.34 20.72 1.04
N PRO A 280 10.56 21.75 1.40
CA PRO A 280 9.11 21.74 1.25
C PRO A 280 8.70 21.44 -0.20
N GLY A 281 7.76 20.50 -0.39
CA GLY A 281 7.30 20.08 -1.73
C GLY A 281 8.28 19.23 -2.54
N GLN A 282 9.54 19.09 -2.11
CA GLN A 282 10.54 18.29 -2.82
C GLN A 282 10.26 16.80 -2.68
N SER A 283 10.30 16.06 -3.80
CA SER A 283 10.23 14.59 -3.78
C SER A 283 11.56 13.99 -3.34
N VAL A 284 11.54 12.82 -2.70
CA VAL A 284 12.78 12.12 -2.29
C VAL A 284 13.65 11.78 -3.49
N ARG A 285 13.05 11.45 -4.63
CA ARG A 285 13.78 11.27 -5.90
C ARG A 285 14.53 12.52 -6.30
N SER A 286 13.87 13.69 -6.30
CA SER A 286 14.52 14.96 -6.65
C SER A 286 15.62 15.36 -5.66
N TRP A 287 15.48 14.98 -4.38
CA TRP A 287 16.53 15.15 -3.38
C TRP A 287 17.76 14.32 -3.73
N TRP A 288 17.59 13.02 -4.04
CA TRP A 288 18.70 12.18 -4.53
C TRP A 288 19.33 12.71 -5.81
N CYS A 289 18.55 13.26 -6.74
CA CYS A 289 19.09 13.86 -7.97
C CYS A 289 20.08 15.01 -7.68
N SER A 290 19.88 15.78 -6.60
CA SER A 290 20.77 16.90 -6.26
C SER A 290 22.19 16.48 -5.85
N PHE A 291 22.40 15.19 -5.54
CA PHE A 291 23.69 14.64 -5.13
C PHE A 291 24.44 13.90 -6.24
N LEU A 292 23.87 13.79 -7.44
CA LEU A 292 24.50 13.02 -8.54
C LEU A 292 25.86 13.58 -8.96
N GLU A 293 26.06 14.88 -8.84
CA GLU A 293 27.32 15.55 -9.18
C GLU A 293 28.29 15.64 -7.98
N HIS A 294 27.82 15.34 -6.77
CA HIS A 294 28.63 15.47 -5.55
C HIS A 294 29.57 14.26 -5.38
N PRO A 295 30.91 14.44 -5.35
CA PRO A 295 31.87 13.33 -5.28
C PRO A 295 31.66 12.38 -4.09
N GLU A 296 31.24 12.92 -2.95
CA GLU A 296 31.01 12.16 -1.71
C GLU A 296 29.58 11.61 -1.56
N ALA A 297 28.73 11.69 -2.59
CA ALA A 297 27.37 11.15 -2.52
C ALA A 297 26.83 10.56 -3.83
N ASN A 298 27.52 10.76 -4.94
CA ASN A 298 27.09 10.39 -6.29
C ASN A 298 26.75 8.90 -6.47
N VAL A 299 27.49 7.96 -5.87
CA VAL A 299 27.25 6.51 -5.99
C VAL A 299 25.96 6.14 -5.28
N LEU A 300 25.80 6.56 -4.02
CA LEU A 300 24.58 6.32 -3.26
C LEU A 300 23.38 7.04 -3.90
N ALA A 301 23.58 8.25 -4.39
CA ALA A 301 22.56 9.04 -5.08
C ALA A 301 22.06 8.40 -6.37
N CYS A 302 22.95 7.78 -7.14
CA CYS A 302 22.60 6.99 -8.32
C CYS A 302 21.60 5.88 -7.96
N ILE A 303 21.92 5.11 -6.91
CA ILE A 303 21.06 4.02 -6.44
C ILE A 303 19.76 4.54 -5.84
N GLY A 304 19.82 5.61 -5.03
CA GLY A 304 18.65 6.25 -4.44
C GLY A 304 17.67 6.73 -5.52
N LYS A 305 18.16 7.44 -6.54
CA LYS A 305 17.36 7.86 -7.70
C LYS A 305 16.69 6.66 -8.39
N LYS A 306 17.44 5.58 -8.63
CA LYS A 306 16.91 4.38 -9.30
C LYS A 306 15.80 3.73 -8.47
N LEU A 307 16.05 3.50 -7.18
CA LEU A 307 15.10 2.87 -6.27
C LEU A 307 13.81 3.68 -6.15
N TYR A 308 13.89 5.01 -6.07
CA TYR A 308 12.72 5.89 -6.05
C TYR A 308 12.05 6.11 -7.41
N SER A 309 12.62 5.57 -8.49
CA SER A 309 11.98 5.55 -9.82
C SER A 309 11.16 4.28 -10.05
N VAL A 310 11.35 3.24 -9.24
CA VAL A 310 10.60 1.98 -9.31
C VAL A 310 9.16 2.19 -8.84
N LYS A 311 8.20 1.56 -9.53
CA LYS A 311 6.81 1.48 -9.07
C LYS A 311 6.58 0.17 -8.32
N PRO A 312 5.99 0.21 -7.11
CA PRO A 312 5.80 -1.00 -6.30
C PRO A 312 4.66 -1.89 -6.79
N ASN A 313 3.97 -1.53 -7.87
CA ASN A 313 2.90 -2.32 -8.47
C ASN A 313 2.84 -2.13 -9.98
N SER A 314 2.23 -3.10 -10.65
CA SER A 314 1.94 -3.09 -12.08
C SER A 314 0.64 -2.36 -12.44
N MET A 315 -0.06 -1.73 -11.48
CA MET A 315 -1.38 -1.12 -11.74
C MET A 315 -1.36 0.08 -12.71
N PRO A 316 -0.31 0.92 -12.78
CA PRO A 316 -0.15 1.89 -13.86
C PRO A 316 -0.20 1.24 -15.26
N GLU A 317 0.38 0.04 -15.40
CA GLU A 317 0.34 -0.76 -16.62
C GLU A 317 -1.04 -1.42 -16.79
N GLU A 318 -1.67 -1.94 -15.73
CA GLU A 318 -3.02 -2.52 -15.81
C GLU A 318 -4.08 -1.48 -16.22
N ARG A 319 -4.03 -0.26 -15.68
CA ARG A 319 -4.93 0.84 -16.11
C ARG A 319 -4.71 1.20 -17.57
N THR A 320 -3.45 1.12 -18.01
CA THR A 320 -3.10 1.27 -19.41
C THR A 320 -3.76 0.17 -20.23
N VAL A 321 -3.57 -1.11 -19.87
CA VAL A 321 -4.23 -2.26 -20.53
C VAL A 321 -5.77 -2.18 -20.48
N SER A 322 -6.37 -1.65 -19.40
CA SER A 322 -7.81 -1.41 -19.34
C SER A 322 -8.27 -0.36 -20.36
N VAL A 323 -7.44 0.66 -20.64
CA VAL A 323 -7.68 1.58 -21.74
C VAL A 323 -7.60 0.85 -23.07
N PHE A 324 -6.60 -0.01 -23.30
CA PHE A 324 -6.51 -0.85 -24.51
C PHE A 324 -7.78 -1.70 -24.70
N THR A 325 -8.25 -2.38 -23.65
CA THR A 325 -9.48 -3.19 -23.73
C THR A 325 -10.70 -2.32 -24.02
N ARG A 326 -10.79 -1.12 -23.43
CA ARG A 326 -11.92 -0.21 -23.67
C ARG A 326 -11.93 0.34 -25.09
N THR A 327 -10.77 0.60 -25.68
CA THR A 327 -10.63 1.07 -27.06
C THR A 327 -10.75 -0.08 -28.07
N ASN A 328 -10.47 -1.31 -27.65
CA ASN A 328 -10.49 -2.51 -28.50
C ASN A 328 -11.53 -3.54 -28.02
N THR A 329 -12.77 -3.09 -27.75
CA THR A 329 -13.87 -4.03 -27.51
C THR A 329 -14.40 -4.59 -28.82
N ALA A 330 -14.91 -5.83 -28.81
CA ALA A 330 -15.44 -6.53 -29.98
C ALA A 330 -16.51 -5.74 -30.77
N LEU A 331 -17.10 -4.69 -30.19
CA LEU A 331 -18.14 -3.85 -30.77
C LEU A 331 -17.62 -2.50 -31.32
N ARG A 332 -16.32 -2.17 -31.18
CA ARG A 332 -15.77 -0.81 -31.46
C ARG A 332 -14.65 -0.75 -32.49
N ASN A 333 -14.52 -1.78 -33.33
CA ASN A 333 -13.47 -2.02 -34.32
C ASN A 333 -12.21 -2.65 -33.70
N ALA A 334 -11.82 -3.81 -34.25
CA ALA A 334 -10.61 -4.53 -33.92
C ALA A 334 -9.39 -3.77 -34.46
N GLN A 335 -8.96 -2.74 -33.74
CA GLN A 335 -7.76 -1.99 -34.11
C GLN A 335 -6.52 -2.88 -33.95
N GLU A 336 -5.57 -2.72 -34.86
CA GLU A 336 -4.30 -3.42 -34.76
C GLU A 336 -3.59 -3.05 -33.44
N VAL A 337 -2.91 -4.02 -32.82
CA VAL A 337 -2.25 -3.85 -31.52
C VAL A 337 -1.28 -2.66 -31.55
N ARG A 338 -0.58 -2.45 -32.67
CA ARG A 338 0.35 -1.33 -32.86
C ARG A 338 -0.33 0.02 -32.75
N THR A 339 -1.48 0.19 -33.41
CA THR A 339 -2.29 1.42 -33.34
C THR A 339 -2.75 1.70 -31.91
N LEU A 340 -3.12 0.67 -31.15
CA LEU A 340 -3.51 0.83 -29.74
C LEU A 340 -2.33 1.26 -28.86
N VAL A 341 -1.13 0.73 -29.13
CA VAL A 341 0.11 1.15 -28.46
C VAL A 341 0.39 2.62 -28.74
N ASP A 342 0.38 3.02 -30.01
CA ASP A 342 0.68 4.40 -30.42
C ASP A 342 -0.33 5.39 -29.83
N MET A 343 -1.63 5.08 -29.90
CA MET A 343 -2.69 5.91 -29.31
C MET A 343 -2.52 6.06 -27.79
N THR A 344 -2.12 4.99 -27.11
CA THR A 344 -1.88 5.02 -25.67
C THR A 344 -0.65 5.86 -25.34
N GLN A 345 0.45 5.69 -26.06
CA GLN A 345 1.68 6.45 -25.86
C GLN A 345 1.46 7.95 -26.09
N ILE A 346 0.76 8.33 -27.16
CA ILE A 346 0.38 9.72 -27.44
C ILE A 346 -0.47 10.29 -26.29
N ARG A 347 -1.44 9.52 -25.80
CA ARG A 347 -2.27 9.93 -24.66
C ARG A 347 -1.44 10.13 -23.39
N GLN A 348 -0.57 9.19 -23.05
CA GLN A 348 0.29 9.27 -21.88
C GLN A 348 1.26 10.45 -21.98
N PHE A 349 1.86 10.67 -23.16
CA PHE A 349 2.73 11.81 -23.43
C PHE A 349 2.01 13.14 -23.21
N ASN A 350 0.80 13.29 -23.76
CA ASN A 350 0.00 14.51 -23.57
C ASN A 350 -0.42 14.72 -22.11
N MET A 351 -0.77 13.65 -21.38
CA MET A 351 -1.06 13.72 -19.95
C MET A 351 0.17 14.14 -19.14
N TYR A 352 1.34 13.57 -19.42
CA TYR A 352 2.60 13.92 -18.77
C TYR A 352 2.98 15.38 -19.05
N ARG A 353 2.86 15.83 -20.31
CA ARG A 353 3.14 17.21 -20.72
C ARG A 353 2.19 18.22 -20.08
N ALA A 354 0.91 17.87 -19.91
CA ALA A 354 -0.05 18.69 -19.19
C ALA A 354 0.29 18.81 -17.70
N MET A 355 0.73 17.72 -17.06
CA MET A 355 1.14 17.69 -15.65
C MET A 355 2.41 18.52 -15.39
N VAL A 356 3.40 18.42 -16.28
CA VAL A 356 4.63 19.25 -16.23
C VAL A 356 4.34 20.73 -16.47
N ARG A 357 3.34 21.07 -17.28
CA ARG A 357 2.92 22.47 -17.48
C ARG A 357 2.17 23.05 -16.29
N SER A 358 1.40 22.24 -15.54
CA SER A 358 0.76 22.70 -14.31
C SER A 358 1.73 22.91 -13.16
N ASP A 359 2.89 22.23 -13.16
CA ASP A 359 3.95 22.43 -12.16
C ASP A 359 4.80 23.70 -12.41
N LEU A 360 4.54 24.44 -13.51
CA LEU A 360 5.14 25.74 -13.84
C LEU A 360 4.20 26.93 -13.57
N CYS A 361 3.01 26.68 -13.01
CA CYS A 361 2.10 27.72 -12.52
C CYS A 361 1.88 27.58 -11.00
N TRP A 362 2.90 27.96 -10.24
CA TRP A 362 2.77 28.55 -8.90
C TRP A 362 3.81 29.64 -8.75
#